data_AF-A0A2M7DP49-F1
#
_entry.id   AF-A0A2M7DP49-F1
#
_cell.length_a   1.000
_cell.length_b   1.000
_cell.length_c   1.000
_cell.angle_alpha   90.00
_cell.angle_beta   90.00
_cell.angle_gamma   90.00
#
_symmetry.space_group_name_H-M   'P 1'
#
loop_
_entity.id
_entity.type
_entity.pdbx_description
1 polymer ?
#
loop_
_entity_poly.entity_id
_entity_poly.type
_entity_poly.pdbx_seq_one_letter_code
_entity_poly.pdbx_strand_id
1 'polypeptide(L)'
;MNFNNFTIKSQEAVQQAQQLAQSMGHQQIENEHILKAIFQVDENVTPFLLKKLNVNIDLLQQILDTTLQSFPKVSGGDIMLSRNAQSALNDASIIANKQNDEYVSVEHLLLAIFKSKSKIAQILKDQGVTEKGLESAIQELRKGDRVTSQS
;
A
#
# COMPACT_ATOMS: atom_id res chain seq x y z
N MET A 1 -0.05 16.83 1.19
CA MET A 1 0.82 15.89 0.44
C MET A 1 0.90 16.34 -1.00
N ASN A 2 2.07 16.30 -1.60
CA ASN A 2 2.24 16.61 -3.01
C ASN A 2 2.37 15.28 -3.78
N PHE A 3 1.29 14.75 -4.36
CA PHE A 3 1.33 13.47 -5.08
C PHE A 3 2.24 13.48 -6.32
N ASN A 4 2.74 14.65 -6.76
CA ASN A 4 3.71 14.72 -7.86
C ASN A 4 5.05 14.03 -7.53
N ASN A 5 5.35 13.77 -6.24
CA ASN A 5 6.52 13.00 -5.84
C ASN A 5 6.25 11.48 -5.77
N PHE A 6 5.11 11.00 -6.27
CA PHE A 6 4.79 9.57 -6.35
C PHE A 6 5.03 9.10 -7.79
N THR A 7 5.42 7.84 -7.96
CA THR A 7 5.42 7.21 -9.29
C THR A 7 4.01 7.16 -9.86
N ILE A 8 3.87 6.97 -11.17
CA ILE A 8 2.57 6.85 -11.86
C ILE A 8 1.76 5.73 -11.21
N LYS A 9 2.37 4.55 -10.98
CA LYS A 9 1.72 3.42 -10.31
C LYS A 9 1.25 3.71 -8.90
N SER A 10 2.03 4.45 -8.13
CA SER A 10 1.62 4.86 -6.78
C SER A 10 0.49 5.89 -6.81
N GLN A 11 0.47 6.81 -7.78
CA GLN A 11 -0.63 7.76 -7.97
C GLN A 11 -1.92 7.04 -8.38
N GLU A 12 -1.83 6.11 -9.35
CA GLU A 12 -2.93 5.24 -9.75
C GLU A 12 -3.49 4.46 -8.55
N ALA A 13 -2.62 3.91 -7.68
CA ALA A 13 -3.06 3.19 -6.49
C ALA A 13 -3.84 4.09 -5.52
N VAL A 14 -3.41 5.32 -5.28
CA VAL A 14 -4.14 6.25 -4.39
C VAL A 14 -5.47 6.68 -4.99
N GLN A 15 -5.50 6.97 -6.29
CA GLN A 15 -6.74 7.31 -7.00
C GLN A 15 -7.73 6.14 -6.98
N GLN A 16 -7.25 4.93 -7.27
CA GLN A 16 -8.06 3.71 -7.26
C GLN A 16 -8.57 3.40 -5.83
N ALA A 17 -7.77 3.66 -4.79
CA ALA A 17 -8.22 3.51 -3.40
C ALA A 17 -9.39 4.44 -3.05
N GLN A 18 -9.39 5.67 -3.57
CA GLN A 18 -10.51 6.61 -3.43
C GLN A 18 -11.77 6.10 -4.15
N GLN A 19 -11.62 5.58 -5.37
CA GLN A 19 -12.74 4.99 -6.13
C GLN A 19 -13.32 3.77 -5.42
N LEU A 20 -12.46 2.91 -4.85
CA LEU A 20 -12.89 1.75 -4.06
C LEU A 20 -13.72 2.22 -2.85
N ALA A 21 -13.19 3.15 -2.05
CA ALA A 21 -13.92 3.69 -0.89
C ALA A 21 -15.29 4.27 -1.31
N GLN A 22 -15.34 5.02 -2.41
CA GLN A 22 -16.58 5.58 -2.95
C GLN A 22 -17.59 4.49 -3.34
N SER A 23 -17.14 3.50 -4.13
CA SER A 23 -18.00 2.42 -4.62
C SER A 23 -18.55 1.53 -3.51
N MET A 24 -17.81 1.41 -2.40
CA MET A 24 -18.22 0.61 -1.24
C MET A 24 -19.05 1.41 -0.22
N GLY A 25 -19.17 2.73 -0.39
CA GLY A 25 -19.88 3.62 0.52
C GLY A 25 -19.10 3.92 1.80
N HIS A 26 -17.76 3.87 1.75
CA HIS A 26 -16.89 4.18 2.88
C HIS A 26 -16.49 5.67 2.86
N GLN A 27 -16.66 6.37 3.97
CA GLN A 27 -16.25 7.77 4.12
C GLN A 27 -14.73 7.96 4.30
N GLN A 28 -14.02 6.89 4.65
CA GLN A 28 -12.59 6.94 4.90
C GLN A 28 -11.82 5.99 3.97
N ILE A 29 -10.79 6.53 3.34
CA ILE A 29 -9.77 5.75 2.65
C ILE A 29 -8.82 5.21 3.72
N GLU A 30 -8.82 3.89 3.85
CA GLU A 30 -7.98 3.13 4.79
C GLU A 30 -6.80 2.47 4.06
N ASN A 31 -5.82 1.97 4.82
CA ASN A 31 -4.68 1.22 4.28
C ASN A 31 -5.13 -0.02 3.49
N GLU A 32 -6.25 -0.61 3.88
CA GLU A 32 -6.91 -1.72 3.21
C GLU A 32 -7.33 -1.32 1.78
N HIS A 33 -7.86 -0.12 1.58
CA HIS A 33 -8.21 0.37 0.24
C HIS A 33 -6.97 0.60 -0.60
N ILE A 34 -5.91 1.17 0.01
CA ILE A 34 -4.64 1.41 -0.68
C ILE A 34 -4.02 0.07 -1.09
N LEU A 35 -3.98 -0.94 -0.22
CA LEU A 35 -3.43 -2.24 -0.58
C LEU A 35 -4.26 -2.93 -1.67
N LYS A 36 -5.60 -2.86 -1.58
CA LYS A 36 -6.48 -3.43 -2.62
C LYS A 36 -6.24 -2.76 -3.97
N ALA A 37 -6.08 -1.44 -3.97
CA ALA A 37 -5.76 -0.67 -5.15
C ALA A 37 -4.38 -1.00 -5.71
N ILE A 38 -3.36 -1.17 -4.87
CA ILE A 38 -2.03 -1.63 -5.30
C ILE A 38 -2.15 -2.97 -6.06
N PHE A 39 -2.89 -3.94 -5.52
CA PHE A 39 -3.13 -5.22 -6.22
C PHE A 39 -3.85 -5.06 -7.58
N GLN A 40 -4.63 -4.00 -7.77
CA GLN A 40 -5.35 -3.75 -9.02
C GLN A 40 -4.51 -3.04 -10.08
N VAL A 41 -3.54 -2.21 -9.68
CA VAL A 41 -2.76 -1.38 -10.62
C VAL A 41 -1.35 -1.88 -10.86
N ASP A 42 -0.81 -2.69 -9.95
CA ASP A 42 0.54 -3.23 -9.97
C ASP A 42 0.55 -4.76 -10.12
N GLU A 43 0.91 -5.21 -11.31
CA GLU A 43 0.98 -6.63 -11.68
C GLU A 43 2.36 -7.25 -11.40
N ASN A 44 3.35 -6.44 -11.03
CA ASN A 44 4.76 -6.86 -11.03
C ASN A 44 5.41 -6.80 -9.65
N VAL A 45 5.43 -5.61 -9.02
CA VAL A 45 6.26 -5.34 -7.84
C VAL A 45 5.70 -6.06 -6.60
N THR A 46 4.45 -5.79 -6.27
CA THR A 46 3.77 -6.31 -5.07
C THR A 46 3.64 -7.83 -5.13
N PRO A 47 3.22 -8.45 -6.26
CA PRO A 47 3.21 -9.91 -6.37
C PRO A 47 4.60 -10.52 -6.22
N PHE A 48 5.65 -9.91 -6.77
CA PHE A 48 7.02 -10.39 -6.62
C PHE A 48 7.46 -10.38 -5.15
N LEU A 49 7.28 -9.25 -4.47
CA LEU A 49 7.69 -9.08 -3.06
C LEU A 49 6.96 -10.08 -2.15
N LEU A 50 5.64 -10.20 -2.31
CA LEU A 50 4.85 -11.11 -1.47
C LEU A 50 5.15 -12.58 -1.75
N LYS A 51 5.37 -12.98 -3.02
CA LYS A 51 5.83 -14.35 -3.35
C LYS A 51 7.19 -14.66 -2.74
N LYS A 52 8.14 -13.73 -2.81
CA LYS A 52 9.48 -13.87 -2.21
C LYS A 52 9.41 -14.09 -0.70
N LEU A 53 8.42 -13.49 -0.05
CA LEU A 53 8.15 -13.62 1.38
C LEU A 53 7.29 -14.83 1.75
N ASN A 54 6.96 -15.69 0.79
CA ASN A 54 6.08 -16.87 0.98
C ASN A 54 4.68 -16.52 1.50
N VAL A 55 4.18 -15.31 1.19
CA VAL A 55 2.81 -14.90 1.53
C VAL A 55 1.82 -15.64 0.64
N ASN A 56 0.74 -16.15 1.23
CA ASN A 56 -0.38 -16.67 0.46
C ASN A 56 -1.22 -15.49 -0.04
N ILE A 57 -0.93 -15.05 -1.27
CA ILE A 57 -1.56 -13.87 -1.88
C ILE A 57 -3.07 -14.05 -2.04
N ASP A 58 -3.53 -15.25 -2.41
CA ASP A 58 -4.96 -15.51 -2.58
C ASP A 58 -5.71 -15.37 -1.26
N LEU A 59 -5.17 -15.97 -0.19
CA LEU A 59 -5.70 -15.83 1.16
C LEU A 59 -5.65 -14.37 1.64
N LEU A 60 -4.55 -13.65 1.38
CA LEU A 60 -4.41 -12.24 1.74
C LEU A 60 -5.50 -11.39 1.07
N GLN A 61 -5.74 -11.59 -0.23
CA GLN A 61 -6.79 -10.86 -0.96
C GLN A 61 -8.20 -11.21 -0.46
N GLN A 62 -8.47 -12.47 -0.14
CA GLN A 62 -9.75 -12.89 0.46
C GLN A 62 -10.00 -12.23 1.82
N ILE A 63 -8.99 -12.19 2.68
CA ILE A 63 -9.09 -11.54 3.99
C ILE A 63 -9.24 -10.02 3.81
N LEU A 64 -8.52 -9.42 2.86
CA LEU A 64 -8.61 -8.00 2.54
C LEU A 64 -10.03 -7.63 2.09
N ASP A 65 -10.61 -8.40 1.18
CA ASP A 65 -11.98 -8.18 0.68
C ASP A 65 -13.01 -8.33 1.81
N THR A 66 -12.86 -9.34 2.66
CA THR A 66 -13.71 -9.54 3.84
C THR A 66 -13.59 -8.36 4.82
N THR A 67 -12.38 -7.85 5.02
CA THR A 67 -12.12 -6.70 5.92
C THR A 67 -12.78 -5.45 5.37
N LEU A 68 -12.63 -5.17 4.07
CA LEU A 68 -13.28 -4.02 3.42
C LEU A 68 -14.80 -4.11 3.51
N GLN A 69 -15.39 -5.30 3.32
CA GLN A 69 -16.84 -5.49 3.48
C GLN A 69 -17.35 -5.24 4.90
N SER A 70 -16.48 -5.35 5.92
CA SER A 70 -16.84 -5.11 7.32
C SER A 70 -16.85 -3.64 7.72
N PHE A 71 -16.33 -2.75 6.88
CA PHE A 71 -16.28 -1.33 7.19
C PHE A 71 -17.67 -0.68 7.19
N PRO A 72 -17.89 0.35 8.04
CA PRO A 72 -19.16 1.07 8.06
C PRO A 72 -19.45 1.73 6.72
N LYS A 73 -20.68 1.54 6.24
CA LYS A 73 -21.20 2.26 5.07
C LYS A 73 -21.90 3.52 5.52
N VAL A 74 -21.47 4.66 5.00
CA VAL A 74 -22.03 5.96 5.37
C VAL A 74 -22.44 6.71 4.11
N SER A 75 -23.65 7.25 4.12
CA SER A 75 -24.21 8.03 3.00
C SER A 75 -24.00 9.52 3.24
N GLY A 76 -23.58 10.25 2.19
CA GLY A 76 -23.28 11.68 2.26
C GLY A 76 -21.91 11.98 2.87
N GLY A 77 -21.41 13.20 2.65
CA GLY A 77 -20.10 13.66 3.13
C GLY A 77 -18.94 13.39 2.16
N ASP A 78 -17.85 14.11 2.38
CA ASP A 78 -16.64 13.99 1.57
C ASP A 78 -15.80 12.78 2.00
N ILE A 79 -15.23 12.07 1.02
CA ILE A 79 -14.29 10.99 1.28
C ILE A 79 -12.95 11.58 1.69
N MET A 80 -12.42 11.13 2.83
CA MET A 80 -11.15 11.61 3.37
C MET A 80 -10.19 10.45 3.65
N LEU A 81 -8.89 10.74 3.73
CA LEU A 81 -7.92 9.77 4.25
C LEU A 81 -8.17 9.52 5.74
N SER A 82 -8.12 8.25 6.15
CA SER A 82 -8.06 7.92 7.57
C SER A 82 -6.73 8.38 8.17
N ARG A 83 -6.64 8.42 9.51
CA ARG A 83 -5.35 8.71 10.19
C ARG A 83 -4.27 7.70 9.82
N ASN A 84 -4.65 6.43 9.66
CA ASN A 84 -3.71 5.37 9.29
C ASN A 84 -3.21 5.53 7.85
N ALA A 85 -4.11 5.82 6.90
CA ALA A 85 -3.75 6.07 5.52
C ALA A 85 -2.90 7.33 5.36
N GLN A 86 -3.26 8.41 6.06
CA GLN A 86 -2.49 9.64 6.08
C GLN A 86 -1.08 9.43 6.65
N SER A 87 -0.93 8.61 7.69
CA SER A 87 0.39 8.24 8.22
C SER A 87 1.16 7.40 7.22
N ALA A 88 0.56 6.36 6.65
CA ALA A 88 1.23 5.46 5.72
C ALA A 88 1.77 6.19 4.48
N LEU A 89 1.00 7.12 3.90
CA LEU A 89 1.46 7.92 2.77
C LEU A 89 2.63 8.87 3.14
N ASN A 90 2.64 9.40 4.37
CA ASN A 90 3.75 10.23 4.87
C ASN A 90 4.99 9.37 5.11
N ASP A 91 4.80 8.22 5.74
CA ASP A 91 5.85 7.25 6.04
C ASP A 91 6.47 6.71 4.75
N ALA A 92 5.68 6.47 3.70
CA ALA A 92 6.19 6.07 2.39
C ALA A 92 7.12 7.14 1.79
N SER A 93 6.78 8.43 1.95
CA SER A 93 7.66 9.54 1.54
C SER A 93 8.96 9.58 2.36
N ILE A 94 8.87 9.33 3.68
CA ILE A 94 10.05 9.27 4.56
C ILE A 94 10.95 8.10 4.17
N ILE A 95 10.37 6.94 3.86
CA ILE A 95 11.10 5.74 3.44
C ILE A 95 11.82 6.01 2.11
N ALA A 96 11.14 6.58 1.10
CA ALA A 96 11.75 6.93 -0.19
C ALA A 96 12.97 7.85 0.00
N ASN A 97 12.81 8.91 0.79
CA ASN A 97 13.91 9.83 1.10
C ASN A 97 15.09 9.11 1.80
N LYS A 98 14.82 8.22 2.76
CA LYS A 98 15.87 7.43 3.44
C LYS A 98 16.60 6.48 2.49
N GLN A 99 15.92 6.02 1.46
CA GLN A 99 16.49 5.15 0.41
C GLN A 99 17.15 5.96 -0.72
N ASN A 100 17.17 7.29 -0.62
CA ASN A 100 17.68 8.23 -1.63
C ASN A 100 16.96 8.12 -2.98
N ASP A 101 15.67 7.78 -2.93
CA ASP A 101 14.76 7.76 -4.07
C ASP A 101 14.12 9.12 -4.29
N GLU A 102 13.93 9.50 -5.56
CA GLU A 102 13.29 10.77 -5.94
C GLU A 102 11.77 10.67 -5.93
N TYR A 103 11.23 9.46 -6.13
CA TYR A 103 9.80 9.19 -6.17
C TYR A 103 9.37 8.08 -5.21
N VAL A 104 8.15 8.24 -4.66
CA VAL A 104 7.47 7.22 -3.86
C VAL A 104 6.87 6.15 -4.78
N SER A 105 7.59 5.05 -4.98
CA SER A 105 7.09 3.81 -5.62
C SER A 105 6.12 2.98 -4.76
N VAL A 106 5.47 1.99 -5.36
CA VAL A 106 4.51 1.08 -4.72
C VAL A 106 5.13 0.26 -3.58
N GLU A 107 6.42 -0.08 -3.65
CA GLU A 107 7.08 -0.82 -2.57
C GLU A 107 7.26 0.04 -1.30
N HIS A 108 7.40 1.36 -1.44
CA HIS A 108 7.40 2.28 -0.30
C HIS A 108 6.03 2.32 0.37
N LEU A 109 4.96 2.35 -0.43
CA LEU A 109 3.58 2.26 0.07
C LEU A 109 3.37 0.95 0.83
N LEU A 110 3.77 -0.17 0.24
CA LEU A 110 3.65 -1.49 0.86
C LEU A 110 4.40 -1.57 2.20
N LEU A 111 5.64 -1.08 2.24
CA LEU A 111 6.45 -1.06 3.48
C LEU A 111 5.82 -0.13 4.53
N ALA A 112 5.32 1.04 4.14
CA ALA A 112 4.65 1.95 5.07
C ALA A 112 3.35 1.35 5.63
N ILE A 113 2.54 0.70 4.78
CA ILE A 113 1.33 -0.03 5.21
C ILE A 113 1.73 -1.13 6.20
N PHE A 114 2.74 -1.93 5.90
CA PHE A 114 3.22 -2.99 6.79
C PHE A 114 3.66 -2.47 8.17
N LYS A 115 4.30 -1.29 8.21
CA LYS A 115 4.76 -0.66 9.46
C LYS A 115 3.65 0.01 10.27
N SER A 116 2.47 0.19 9.67
CA SER A 116 1.32 0.81 10.34
C SER A 116 0.68 -0.09 11.40
N LYS A 117 -0.32 0.46 12.10
CA LYS A 117 -1.18 -0.25 13.06
C LYS A 117 -2.53 -0.71 12.47
N SER A 118 -2.63 -0.74 11.14
CA SER A 118 -3.85 -1.20 10.44
C SER A 118 -4.08 -2.70 10.58
N LYS A 119 -5.30 -3.17 10.32
CA LYS A 119 -5.64 -4.60 10.40
C LYS A 119 -4.86 -5.39 9.35
N ILE A 120 -4.69 -4.83 8.15
CA ILE A 120 -3.93 -5.47 7.07
C ILE A 120 -2.44 -5.59 7.38
N ALA A 121 -1.86 -4.63 8.11
CA ALA A 121 -0.49 -4.73 8.60
C ALA A 121 -0.32 -5.93 9.55
N GLN A 122 -1.29 -6.17 10.43
CA GLN A 122 -1.28 -7.33 11.31
C GLN A 122 -1.41 -8.64 10.53
N ILE A 123 -2.30 -8.69 9.52
CA ILE A 123 -2.48 -9.90 8.69
C ILE A 123 -1.18 -10.26 7.94
N LEU A 124 -0.45 -9.29 7.41
CA LEU A 124 0.85 -9.53 6.79
C LEU A 124 1.86 -10.14 7.80
N LYS A 125 1.89 -9.63 9.03
CA LYS A 125 2.74 -10.16 10.11
C LYS A 125 2.33 -11.58 10.51
N ASP A 126 1.03 -11.84 10.58
CA ASP A 126 0.47 -13.17 10.90
C ASP A 126 0.80 -14.21 9.81
N GLN A 127 1.01 -13.76 8.56
CA GLN A 127 1.52 -14.59 7.46
C GLN A 127 3.05 -14.73 7.43
N GLY A 128 3.76 -14.25 8.46
CA GLY A 128 5.21 -14.40 8.60
C GLY A 128 6.04 -13.30 7.96
N VAL A 129 5.43 -12.24 7.43
CA VAL A 129 6.19 -11.08 6.92
C VAL A 129 6.86 -10.36 8.07
N THR A 130 8.16 -10.10 7.93
CA THR A 130 8.95 -9.27 8.85
C THR A 130 9.42 -8.01 8.15
N GLU A 131 9.68 -6.95 8.92
CA GLU A 131 10.20 -5.68 8.38
C GLU A 131 11.50 -5.92 7.61
N LYS A 132 12.45 -6.61 8.25
CA LYS A 132 13.74 -6.96 7.64
C LYS A 132 13.57 -7.81 6.39
N GLY A 133 12.63 -8.75 6.39
CA GLY A 133 12.32 -9.59 5.22
C GLY A 133 11.83 -8.75 4.05
N LEU A 134 10.86 -7.86 4.30
CA LEU A 134 10.30 -6.98 3.26
C LEU A 134 11.34 -5.99 2.72
N GLU A 135 12.13 -5.37 3.59
CA GLU A 135 13.24 -4.50 3.17
C GLU A 135 14.28 -5.25 2.32
N SER A 136 14.64 -6.49 2.71
CA SER A 136 15.58 -7.31 1.94
C SER A 136 15.01 -7.69 0.57
N ALA A 137 13.72 -8.03 0.50
CA ALA A 137 13.04 -8.35 -0.77
C ALA A 137 12.99 -7.13 -1.71
N ILE A 138 12.77 -5.93 -1.17
CA ILE A 138 12.81 -4.67 -1.94
C ILE A 138 14.22 -4.42 -2.48
N GLN A 139 15.25 -4.55 -1.65
CA GLN A 139 16.64 -4.40 -2.08
C GLN A 139 17.01 -5.37 -3.21
N GLU A 140 16.57 -6.63 -3.10
CA GLU A 140 16.81 -7.65 -4.13
C GLU A 140 16.08 -7.33 -5.43
N LEU A 141 14.81 -6.89 -5.37
CA LEU A 141 14.04 -6.48 -6.54
C LEU A 141 14.76 -5.36 -7.30
N ARG A 142 15.25 -4.36 -6.55
CA ARG A 142 15.91 -3.18 -7.11
C ARG A 142 17.33 -3.44 -7.60
N LYS A 143 18.02 -4.46 -7.09
CA LYS A 143 19.43 -4.75 -7.41
C LYS A 143 20.36 -3.54 -7.23
N GLY A 144 20.02 -2.63 -6.32
CA GLY A 144 20.75 -1.39 -6.07
C GLY A 144 20.29 -0.17 -6.87
N ASP A 145 19.29 -0.33 -7.76
CA ASP A 145 18.67 0.78 -8.47
C ASP A 145 17.85 1.66 -7.53
N ARG A 146 17.76 2.94 -7.90
CA ARG A 146 16.97 3.96 -7.21
C ARG A 146 15.77 4.36 -8.06
N VAL A 147 14.69 4.77 -7.41
CA VAL A 147 13.48 5.26 -8.07
C VAL A 147 13.69 6.74 -8.43
N THR A 148 14.43 6.98 -9.51
CA THR A 148 14.71 8.33 -10.05
C THR A 148 13.81 8.70 -11.23
N SER A 149 12.89 7.81 -11.62
CA SER A 149 11.86 8.10 -12.63
C SER A 149 10.47 7.98 -12.00
N GLN A 150 9.55 8.79 -12.50
CA GLN A 150 8.15 8.73 -12.14
C GLN A 150 7.42 7.56 -12.82
N SER A 151 7.93 7.09 -13.96
CA SER A 151 7.35 6.02 -14.80
C SER A 151 7.44 4.64 -14.17
#